data_AF-A0A2H9P7J9-F1
#
_entry.id   AF-A0A2H9P7J9-F1
#
_cell.length_a   1.000
_cell.length_b   1.000
_cell.length_c   1.000
_cell.angle_alpha   90.00
_cell.angle_beta   90.00
_cell.angle_gamma   90.00
#
_symmetry.space_group_name_H-M   'P 1'
#
loop_
_entity.id
_entity.type
_entity.pdbx_description
1 polymer ?
#
loop_
_entity_poly.entity_id
_entity_poly.type
_entity_poly.pdbx_seq_one_letter_code
_entity_poly.pdbx_strand_id
1 'polypeptide(L)'
;KWVKRLFLAGFFGAELTTPKTHCKTGFYAPILAQNKNSEAKQSGRAFLIQVMRLLEEFGVETTKLAERSEQPNQKGETVRLRLEISAEEKNLEKLWRKIGFEYNEKRSNAAEIACAYITLKRGHTAERKQAREKARELKTKGLTINEIARELGHNKRFVERSVYEKTGARLTLDFASFEEFATEKAKEIKAHGGILDEIETIEPAGIEKVYDFTVEDNHNFVANGFIVSNCGVRLVRTNLSVAEAKPKMRELVDALIEGIPSGVGSKGRIRISDGELGDAVTRGAAWALENGYGTAADAEHCEEDGAMKGADYSKVSDQAKKRGRPQFGTLGSGNHFLEVQKVEKIFDAEKAKAFGLQEGQVCLMIHSGSRGFGHQVCDDYIRVMLQAAQKYGISLPDKELCCAPLKSKEAQDYVAAMACAINYAFINRQAMTH
;
A
#
# COMPACT_ATOMS: atom_id res chain seq x y z
N LYS A 1 11.41 9.66 -2.14
CA LYS A 1 11.80 8.33 -1.58
C LYS A 1 11.09 7.16 -2.27
N TRP A 2 9.79 7.24 -2.54
CA TRP A 2 9.01 6.16 -3.19
C TRP A 2 9.59 5.64 -4.52
N VAL A 3 9.86 6.51 -5.50
CA VAL A 3 10.42 6.10 -6.81
C VAL A 3 11.77 5.37 -6.68
N LYS A 4 12.64 5.84 -5.77
CA LYS A 4 13.93 5.19 -5.49
C LYS A 4 13.75 3.79 -4.90
N ARG A 5 12.77 3.62 -4.00
CA ARG A 5 12.41 2.32 -3.42
C ARG A 5 11.92 1.36 -4.51
N LEU A 6 11.00 1.79 -5.38
CA LEU A 6 10.48 0.96 -6.48
C LEU A 6 11.57 0.53 -7.46
N PHE A 7 12.49 1.44 -7.82
CA PHE A 7 13.65 1.09 -8.63
C PHE A 7 14.49 -0.01 -7.98
N LEU A 8 14.89 0.18 -6.71
CA LEU A 8 15.72 -0.79 -6.00
C LEU A 8 15.00 -2.14 -5.84
N ALA A 9 13.73 -2.13 -5.44
CA ALA A 9 12.99 -3.35 -5.18
C ALA A 9 12.75 -4.17 -6.46
N GLY A 10 12.44 -3.51 -7.59
CA GLY A 10 12.36 -4.18 -8.89
C GLY A 10 13.72 -4.70 -9.37
N PHE A 11 14.78 -3.90 -9.18
CA PHE A 11 16.14 -4.31 -9.53
C PHE A 11 16.63 -5.50 -8.68
N PHE A 12 16.35 -5.50 -7.39
CA PHE A 12 16.70 -6.59 -6.46
C PHE A 12 15.88 -7.85 -6.73
N GLY A 13 14.63 -7.71 -7.19
CA GLY A 13 13.81 -8.81 -7.69
C GLY A 13 14.51 -9.65 -8.76
N ALA A 14 15.33 -9.00 -9.59
CA ALA A 14 16.15 -9.65 -10.62
C ALA A 14 17.54 -10.06 -10.09
N GLU A 15 18.28 -9.14 -9.48
CA GLU A 15 19.75 -9.26 -9.34
C GLU A 15 20.25 -9.59 -7.92
N LEU A 16 19.50 -9.27 -6.87
CA LEU A 16 19.96 -9.45 -5.49
C LEU A 16 19.74 -10.89 -5.03
N THR A 17 20.72 -11.48 -4.36
CA THR A 17 20.58 -12.83 -3.79
C THR A 17 19.41 -12.92 -2.81
N THR A 18 18.65 -14.01 -2.90
CA THR A 18 17.59 -14.39 -1.95
C THR A 18 18.16 -14.62 -0.54
N PRO A 19 17.42 -14.32 0.53
CA PRO A 19 17.81 -14.68 1.90
C PRO A 19 18.22 -16.15 2.02
N LYS A 20 19.38 -16.39 2.63
CA LYS A 20 19.91 -17.73 2.89
C LYS A 20 20.80 -17.73 4.13
N THR A 21 20.80 -18.84 4.86
CA THR A 21 21.60 -19.03 6.07
C THR A 21 22.94 -19.73 5.82
N HIS A 22 23.98 -19.35 6.57
CA HIS A 22 25.32 -19.96 6.56
C HIS A 22 25.55 -20.91 7.75
N CYS A 23 24.70 -20.81 8.76
CA CYS A 23 24.61 -21.71 9.90
C CYS A 23 23.13 -21.80 10.32
N LYS A 24 22.81 -22.58 11.37
CA LYS A 24 21.42 -22.83 11.79
C LYS A 24 20.53 -21.58 11.88
N THR A 25 21.09 -20.43 12.30
CA THR A 25 20.33 -19.22 12.63
C THR A 25 20.90 -17.91 12.06
N GLY A 26 22.01 -17.98 11.31
CA GLY A 26 22.75 -16.81 10.82
C GLY A 26 22.67 -16.69 9.30
N PHE A 27 22.41 -15.48 8.80
CA PHE A 27 22.24 -15.20 7.37
C PHE A 27 23.57 -14.88 6.67
N TYR A 28 23.67 -15.23 5.39
CA TYR A 28 24.72 -14.70 4.52
C TYR A 28 24.47 -13.22 4.23
N ALA A 29 25.55 -12.48 3.97
CA ALA A 29 25.46 -11.13 3.40
C ALA A 29 24.78 -11.19 2.02
N PRO A 30 23.71 -10.40 1.79
CA PRO A 30 23.12 -10.28 0.47
C PRO A 30 24.14 -9.69 -0.51
N ILE A 31 24.24 -10.30 -1.69
CA ILE A 31 25.21 -9.90 -2.71
C ILE A 31 24.44 -9.43 -3.94
N LEU A 32 24.77 -8.23 -4.39
CA LEU A 32 24.42 -7.73 -5.70
C LEU A 32 25.65 -7.88 -6.60
N ALA A 33 25.56 -8.75 -7.61
CA ALA A 33 26.67 -9.03 -8.51
C ALA A 33 26.36 -8.60 -9.95
N GLN A 34 27.35 -8.06 -10.65
CA GLN A 34 27.25 -7.68 -12.04
C GLN A 34 28.50 -8.13 -12.80
N ASN A 35 28.32 -8.88 -13.88
CA ASN A 35 29.39 -9.24 -14.79
C ASN A 35 29.46 -8.18 -15.91
N LYS A 36 30.65 -7.65 -16.17
CA LYS A 36 30.90 -6.64 -17.21
C LYS A 36 32.13 -7.03 -18.02
N ASN A 37 32.17 -6.63 -19.29
CA ASN A 37 33.43 -6.65 -20.05
C ASN A 37 34.40 -5.63 -19.43
N SER A 38 35.70 -5.85 -19.55
CA SER A 38 36.73 -4.98 -18.95
C SER A 38 36.57 -3.50 -19.30
N GLU A 39 36.12 -3.17 -20.51
CA GLU A 39 35.84 -1.79 -20.95
C GLU A 39 34.73 -1.11 -20.12
N ALA A 40 33.70 -1.85 -19.71
CA ALA A 40 32.58 -1.34 -18.93
C ALA A 40 32.79 -1.48 -17.40
N LYS A 41 34.01 -1.84 -16.97
CA LYS A 41 34.34 -2.02 -15.55
C LYS A 41 34.09 -0.75 -14.74
N GLN A 42 34.60 0.39 -15.21
CA GLN A 42 34.53 1.64 -14.45
C GLN A 42 33.08 2.15 -14.33
N SER A 43 32.30 2.08 -15.41
CA SER A 43 30.89 2.47 -15.39
C SER A 43 30.06 1.53 -14.51
N GLY A 44 30.32 0.23 -14.56
CA GLY A 44 29.70 -0.75 -13.65
C GLY A 44 30.01 -0.47 -12.17
N ARG A 45 31.26 -0.10 -11.86
CA ARG A 45 31.66 0.27 -10.50
C ARG A 45 30.95 1.54 -10.04
N ALA A 46 30.91 2.57 -10.89
CA ALA A 46 30.22 3.82 -10.60
C ALA A 46 28.72 3.59 -10.33
N PHE A 47 28.07 2.72 -11.12
CA PHE A 47 26.69 2.34 -10.91
C PHE A 47 26.45 1.68 -9.55
N LEU A 48 27.29 0.71 -9.14
CA LEU A 48 27.16 0.08 -7.83
C LEU A 48 27.39 1.06 -6.67
N ILE A 49 28.27 2.06 -6.84
CA ILE A 49 28.44 3.15 -5.85
C ILE A 49 27.17 4.02 -5.77
N GLN A 50 26.48 4.27 -6.88
CA GLN A 50 25.19 4.96 -6.85
C GLN A 50 24.13 4.12 -6.12
N VAL A 51 24.10 2.80 -6.34
CA VAL A 51 23.23 1.88 -5.59
C VAL A 51 23.54 1.91 -4.09
N MET A 52 24.81 1.93 -3.70
CA MET A 52 25.22 2.09 -2.29
C MET A 52 24.62 3.36 -1.66
N ARG A 53 24.76 4.51 -2.33
CA ARG A 53 24.21 5.78 -1.85
C ARG A 53 22.68 5.74 -1.74
N LEU A 54 22.01 5.08 -2.68
CA LEU A 54 20.56 4.87 -2.59
C LEU A 54 20.18 4.01 -1.39
N LEU A 55 20.94 2.94 -1.09
CA LEU A 55 20.72 2.09 0.08
C LEU A 55 20.89 2.87 1.40
N GLU A 56 21.89 3.76 1.49
CA GLU A 56 22.12 4.62 2.65
C GLU A 56 20.92 5.53 2.94
N GLU A 57 20.21 6.03 1.93
CA GLU A 57 19.00 6.84 2.12
C GLU A 57 17.85 6.08 2.82
N PHE A 58 17.86 4.74 2.77
CA PHE A 58 16.93 3.86 3.49
C PHE A 58 17.50 3.35 4.83
N GLY A 59 18.73 3.74 5.16
CA GLY A 59 19.47 3.31 6.34
C GLY A 59 20.04 1.89 6.22
N VAL A 60 20.23 1.40 4.98
CA VAL A 60 20.82 0.10 4.68
C VAL A 60 22.30 0.27 4.40
N GLU A 61 23.12 -0.40 5.21
CA GLU A 61 24.57 -0.36 5.18
C GLU A 61 25.14 -1.46 4.27
N THR A 62 26.17 -1.08 3.51
CA THR A 62 26.94 -1.99 2.66
C THR A 62 28.34 -2.19 3.23
N THR A 63 28.88 -3.39 3.11
CA THR A 63 30.16 -3.75 3.71
C THR A 63 31.32 -3.61 2.75
N LYS A 64 31.15 -4.10 1.51
CA LYS A 64 32.28 -4.22 0.57
C LYS A 64 31.81 -4.14 -0.87
N LEU A 65 32.57 -3.42 -1.70
CA LEU A 65 32.50 -3.50 -3.16
C LEU A 65 33.76 -4.20 -3.68
N ALA A 66 33.63 -5.50 -3.98
CA ALA A 66 34.70 -6.35 -4.47
C ALA A 66 34.71 -6.43 -6.01
N GLU A 67 35.89 -6.67 -6.55
CA GLU A 67 36.11 -6.89 -7.99
C GLU A 67 36.92 -8.17 -8.17
N ARG A 68 36.55 -8.98 -9.16
CA ARG A 68 37.27 -10.21 -9.49
C ARG A 68 37.27 -10.41 -11.01
N SER A 69 38.41 -10.72 -11.59
CA SER A 69 38.48 -11.16 -12.99
C SER A 69 37.78 -12.52 -13.14
N GLU A 70 36.96 -12.66 -14.18
CA GLU A 70 36.25 -13.89 -14.54
C GLU A 70 36.78 -14.42 -15.88
N GLN A 71 36.29 -15.61 -16.27
CA GLN A 71 36.65 -16.21 -17.56
C GLN A 71 36.32 -15.25 -18.72
N PRO A 72 37.21 -15.12 -19.73
CA PRO A 72 36.93 -14.29 -20.89
C PRO A 72 35.73 -14.84 -21.68
N ASN A 73 34.99 -13.94 -22.33
CA ASN A 73 33.89 -14.27 -23.23
C ASN A 73 34.30 -13.96 -24.69
N GLN A 74 33.38 -14.12 -25.63
CA GLN A 74 33.62 -13.84 -27.06
C GLN A 74 34.05 -12.39 -27.35
N LYS A 75 33.84 -11.46 -26.40
CA LYS A 75 34.18 -10.03 -26.49
C LYS A 75 35.42 -9.66 -25.67
N GLY A 76 36.13 -10.64 -25.12
CA GLY A 76 37.37 -10.43 -24.37
C GLY A 76 37.23 -10.68 -22.86
N GLU A 77 38.13 -10.06 -22.09
CA GLU A 77 38.18 -10.21 -20.64
C GLU A 77 36.92 -9.70 -19.95
N THR A 78 36.51 -10.41 -18.89
CA THR A 78 35.35 -10.03 -18.09
C THR A 78 35.72 -9.86 -16.62
N VAL A 79 35.00 -8.97 -15.95
CA VAL A 79 35.13 -8.68 -14.54
C VAL A 79 33.79 -8.81 -13.86
N ARG A 80 33.79 -9.40 -12.67
CA ARG A 80 32.64 -9.47 -11.78
C ARG A 80 32.79 -8.46 -10.67
N LEU A 81 31.84 -7.55 -10.60
CA LEU A 81 31.68 -6.59 -9.52
C LEU A 81 30.67 -7.14 -8.52
N ARG A 82 30.99 -7.10 -7.23
CA ARG A 82 30.14 -7.62 -6.14
C ARG A 82 29.99 -6.57 -5.05
N LEU A 83 28.78 -6.06 -4.89
CA LEU A 83 28.40 -5.25 -3.75
C LEU A 83 27.79 -6.16 -2.67
N GLU A 84 28.43 -6.20 -1.51
CA GLU A 84 27.98 -6.94 -0.34
C GLU A 84 27.24 -6.00 0.62
N ILE A 85 26.00 -6.36 0.95
CA ILE A 85 25.15 -5.66 1.92
C ILE A 85 25.39 -6.29 3.30
N SER A 86 25.45 -5.48 4.36
CA SER A 86 25.76 -5.98 5.70
C SER A 86 24.75 -7.05 6.15
N ALA A 87 25.29 -8.16 6.67
CA ALA A 87 24.53 -9.30 7.19
C ALA A 87 24.04 -9.09 8.64
N GLU A 88 24.27 -7.92 9.22
CA GLU A 88 23.75 -7.58 10.55
C GLU A 88 22.21 -7.59 10.50
N GLU A 89 21.59 -8.20 11.51
CA GLU A 89 20.16 -8.55 11.45
C GLU A 89 19.24 -7.33 11.36
N LYS A 90 19.56 -6.22 12.03
CA LYS A 90 18.80 -4.97 11.88
C LYS A 90 18.99 -4.39 10.47
N ASN A 91 20.17 -4.52 9.89
CA ASN A 91 20.42 -4.09 8.53
C ASN A 91 19.61 -4.90 7.51
N LEU A 92 19.59 -6.23 7.65
CA LEU A 92 18.80 -7.14 6.83
C LEU A 92 17.30 -6.84 6.95
N GLU A 93 16.82 -6.60 8.17
CA GLU A 93 15.43 -6.22 8.41
C GLU A 93 15.07 -4.91 7.69
N LYS A 94 15.93 -3.88 7.75
CA LYS A 94 15.72 -2.63 6.99
C LYS A 94 15.70 -2.88 5.49
N LEU A 95 16.62 -3.68 4.96
CA LEU A 95 16.69 -4.01 3.54
C LEU A 95 15.39 -4.66 3.06
N TRP A 96 14.95 -5.72 3.72
CA TRP A 96 13.81 -6.51 3.26
C TRP A 96 12.46 -5.88 3.60
N ARG A 97 12.30 -5.21 4.76
CA ARG A 97 11.03 -4.53 5.11
C ARG A 97 10.83 -3.22 4.37
N LYS A 98 11.87 -2.40 4.18
CA LYS A 98 11.71 -1.06 3.55
C LYS A 98 11.80 -1.11 2.04
N ILE A 99 12.66 -1.96 1.49
CA ILE A 99 12.90 -2.07 0.04
C ILE A 99 12.22 -3.33 -0.48
N GLY A 100 12.66 -4.50 0.00
CA GLY A 100 12.10 -5.79 -0.39
C GLY A 100 12.43 -6.19 -1.83
N PHE A 101 11.57 -7.03 -2.41
CA PHE A 101 11.66 -7.53 -3.78
C PHE A 101 10.34 -7.28 -4.50
N GLU A 102 10.37 -6.69 -5.68
CA GLU A 102 9.18 -6.53 -6.53
C GLU A 102 9.31 -7.40 -7.78
N TYR A 103 8.17 -7.78 -8.37
CA TYR A 103 8.09 -8.64 -9.57
C TYR A 103 8.72 -10.05 -9.41
N ASN A 104 9.02 -10.47 -8.18
CA ASN A 104 9.53 -11.81 -7.87
C ASN A 104 8.94 -12.32 -6.55
N GLU A 105 7.75 -12.92 -6.63
CA GLU A 105 6.98 -13.42 -5.48
C GLU A 105 7.79 -14.38 -4.60
N LYS A 106 8.55 -15.30 -5.21
CA LYS A 106 9.38 -16.26 -4.46
C LYS A 106 10.42 -15.56 -3.59
N ARG A 107 11.08 -14.51 -4.11
CA ARG A 107 12.05 -13.72 -3.34
C ARG A 107 11.37 -12.84 -2.30
N SER A 108 10.21 -12.28 -2.62
CA SER A 108 9.40 -11.49 -1.68
C SER A 108 9.03 -12.34 -0.46
N ASN A 109 8.43 -13.52 -0.68
CA ASN A 109 8.02 -14.42 0.40
C ASN A 109 9.23 -14.87 1.24
N ALA A 110 10.37 -15.17 0.60
CA ALA A 110 11.58 -15.53 1.32
C ALA A 110 12.11 -14.38 2.22
N ALA A 111 11.96 -13.13 1.76
CA ALA A 111 12.36 -11.94 2.52
C ALA A 111 11.45 -11.70 3.73
N GLU A 112 10.15 -11.86 3.56
CA GLU A 112 9.16 -11.76 4.64
C GLU A 112 9.40 -12.82 5.71
N ILE A 113 9.61 -14.08 5.30
CA ILE A 113 9.94 -15.19 6.20
C ILE A 113 11.24 -14.89 6.96
N ALA A 114 12.26 -14.36 6.28
CA ALA A 114 13.52 -13.99 6.91
C ALA A 114 13.36 -12.87 7.94
N CYS A 115 12.54 -11.85 7.66
CA CYS A 115 12.20 -10.81 8.62
C CYS A 115 11.44 -11.34 9.84
N ALA A 116 10.47 -12.22 9.63
CA ALA A 116 9.74 -12.87 10.72
C ALA A 116 10.67 -13.70 11.60
N TYR A 117 11.60 -14.46 11.00
CA TYR A 117 12.58 -15.25 11.74
C TYR A 117 13.55 -14.39 12.56
N ILE A 118 14.06 -13.29 11.98
CA ILE A 118 14.90 -12.33 12.71
C ILE A 118 14.15 -11.73 13.90
N THR A 119 12.86 -11.42 13.73
CA THR A 119 12.00 -10.87 14.79
C THR A 119 11.81 -11.89 15.93
N LEU A 120 11.46 -13.13 15.60
CA LEU A 120 11.34 -14.24 16.55
C LEU A 120 12.65 -14.46 17.33
N LYS A 121 13.78 -14.50 16.63
CA LYS A 121 15.11 -14.65 17.24
C LYS A 121 15.42 -13.52 18.22
N ARG A 122 15.06 -12.29 17.86
CA ARG A 122 15.26 -11.10 18.72
C ARG A 122 14.40 -11.18 19.97
N GLY A 123 13.13 -11.56 19.85
CA GLY A 123 12.22 -11.79 20.98
C GLY A 123 12.78 -12.82 21.95
N HIS A 124 13.14 -14.00 21.45
CA HIS A 124 13.72 -15.06 22.28
C HIS A 124 15.04 -14.65 22.96
N THR A 125 15.88 -13.86 22.28
CA THR A 125 17.12 -13.32 22.87
C THR A 125 16.81 -12.30 23.97
N ALA A 126 15.77 -11.47 23.80
CA ALA A 126 15.34 -10.48 24.79
C ALA A 126 14.74 -11.14 26.04
N GLU A 127 13.86 -12.12 25.89
CA GLU A 127 13.30 -12.93 27.00
C GLU A 127 14.42 -13.55 27.83
N ARG A 128 15.40 -14.17 27.15
CA ARG A 128 16.54 -14.80 27.83
C ARG A 128 17.39 -13.76 28.56
N LYS A 129 17.59 -12.58 27.98
CA LYS A 129 18.30 -11.48 28.65
C LYS A 129 17.57 -11.06 29.93
N GLN A 130 16.25 -10.87 29.88
CA GLN A 130 15.43 -10.57 31.06
C GLN A 130 15.51 -11.68 32.11
N ALA A 131 15.43 -12.94 31.70
CA ALA A 131 15.58 -14.08 32.60
C ALA A 131 16.95 -14.10 33.30
N ARG A 132 18.02 -13.67 32.62
CA ARG A 132 19.34 -13.53 33.25
C ARG A 132 19.39 -12.43 34.29
N GLU A 133 18.80 -11.28 33.99
CA GLU A 133 18.71 -10.14 34.91
C GLU A 133 17.94 -10.55 36.16
N LYS A 134 16.76 -11.18 35.98
CA LYS A 134 15.95 -11.72 37.07
C LYS A 134 16.67 -12.81 37.87
N ALA A 135 17.44 -13.70 37.23
CA ALA A 135 18.26 -14.69 37.93
C ALA A 135 19.32 -14.05 38.85
N ARG A 136 19.95 -12.95 38.41
CA ARG A 136 20.92 -12.21 39.23
C ARG A 136 20.25 -11.54 40.42
N GLU A 137 19.07 -10.94 40.21
CA GLU A 137 18.27 -10.33 41.28
C GLU A 137 17.79 -11.35 42.31
N LEU A 138 17.31 -12.52 41.86
CA LEU A 138 16.89 -13.58 42.79
C LEU A 138 18.09 -14.14 43.56
N LYS A 139 19.28 -14.18 42.95
CA LYS A 139 20.50 -14.58 43.65
C LYS A 139 20.90 -13.58 44.73
N THR A 140 20.81 -12.28 44.49
CA THR A 140 21.11 -11.27 45.51
C THR A 140 20.10 -11.29 46.66
N LYS A 141 18.86 -11.73 46.40
CA LYS A 141 17.83 -11.99 47.42
C LYS A 141 18.04 -13.28 48.22
N GLY A 142 19.12 -14.03 47.97
CA GLY A 142 19.52 -15.19 48.78
C GLY A 142 19.06 -16.55 48.27
N LEU A 143 18.34 -16.63 47.15
CA LEU A 143 17.88 -17.92 46.62
C LEU A 143 19.05 -18.79 46.14
N THR A 144 18.88 -20.10 46.26
CA THR A 144 19.77 -21.10 45.67
C THR A 144 19.55 -21.20 44.17
N ILE A 145 20.56 -21.71 43.45
CA ILE A 145 20.46 -21.91 41.99
C ILE A 145 19.27 -22.81 41.61
N ASN A 146 18.98 -23.83 42.43
CA ASN A 146 17.88 -24.77 42.17
C ASN A 146 16.50 -24.09 42.31
N GLU A 147 16.35 -23.21 43.30
CA GLU A 147 15.11 -22.44 43.47
C GLU A 147 14.91 -21.46 42.33
N ILE A 148 15.97 -20.75 41.91
CA ILE A 148 15.92 -19.83 40.77
C ILE A 148 15.60 -20.56 39.46
N ALA A 149 16.18 -21.74 39.25
CA ALA A 149 15.91 -22.57 38.07
C ALA A 149 14.43 -22.99 37.99
N ARG A 150 13.83 -23.36 39.13
CA ARG A 150 12.41 -23.69 39.22
C ARG A 150 11.52 -22.47 38.96
N GLU A 151 11.85 -21.34 39.57
CA GLU A 151 11.10 -20.08 39.46
C GLU A 151 11.09 -19.52 38.02
N LEU A 152 12.23 -19.60 37.32
CA LEU A 152 12.36 -19.07 35.97
C LEU A 152 12.04 -20.08 34.87
N GLY A 153 11.67 -21.33 35.22
CA GLY A 153 11.41 -22.38 34.23
C GLY A 153 12.62 -22.71 33.34
N HIS A 154 13.84 -22.53 33.85
CA HIS A 154 15.08 -22.75 33.09
C HIS A 154 15.98 -23.80 33.74
N ASN A 155 16.81 -24.46 32.94
CA ASN A 155 17.72 -25.46 33.49
C ASN A 155 18.81 -24.84 34.40
N LYS A 156 19.30 -25.64 35.35
CA LYS A 156 20.29 -25.23 36.36
C LYS A 156 21.53 -24.58 35.72
N ARG A 157 22.04 -25.17 34.64
CA ARG A 157 23.24 -24.69 33.93
C ARG A 157 23.03 -23.29 33.35
N PHE A 158 21.85 -22.98 32.81
CA PHE A 158 21.53 -21.64 32.34
C PHE A 158 21.58 -20.63 33.48
N VAL A 159 20.98 -20.94 34.63
CA VAL A 159 20.96 -20.07 35.81
C VAL A 159 22.36 -19.83 36.36
N GLU A 160 23.16 -20.89 36.54
CA GLU A 160 24.56 -20.78 36.99
C GLU A 160 25.36 -19.82 36.12
N ARG A 161 25.29 -20.01 34.79
CA ARG A 161 26.01 -19.13 33.85
C ARG A 161 25.47 -17.71 33.85
N SER A 162 24.17 -17.53 34.09
CA SER A 162 23.55 -16.21 34.14
C SER A 162 24.00 -15.41 35.36
N VAL A 163 24.19 -16.10 36.49
CA VAL A 163 24.68 -15.50 37.75
C VAL A 163 26.18 -15.25 37.70
N TYR A 164 26.98 -16.23 37.28
CA TYR A 164 28.43 -16.19 37.45
C TYR A 164 29.21 -15.72 36.22
N GLU A 165 28.66 -15.82 35.01
CA GLU A 165 29.35 -15.36 33.80
C GLU A 165 28.89 -13.97 33.34
N LYS A 166 29.84 -13.20 32.76
CA LYS A 166 29.58 -11.93 32.07
C LYS A 166 29.28 -12.09 30.58
N THR A 167 29.02 -13.30 30.11
CA THR A 167 28.73 -13.57 28.68
C THR A 167 27.32 -13.10 28.30
N GLY A 168 27.07 -12.81 27.01
CA GLY A 168 25.73 -12.47 26.51
C GLY A 168 24.78 -13.67 26.48
N ALA A 169 23.46 -13.42 26.48
CA ALA A 169 22.46 -14.47 26.28
C ALA A 169 22.56 -15.03 24.86
N ARG A 170 22.87 -16.32 24.74
CA ARG A 170 22.92 -17.04 23.45
C ARG A 170 21.60 -17.76 23.21
N LEU A 171 21.25 -17.90 21.93
CA LEU A 171 20.24 -18.85 21.49
C LEU A 171 20.59 -20.26 21.98
N THR A 172 19.56 -21.02 22.29
CA THR A 172 19.67 -22.42 22.69
C THR A 172 19.79 -23.32 21.47
N LEU A 173 20.27 -24.55 21.67
CA LEU A 173 20.48 -25.50 20.56
C LEU A 173 19.16 -26.00 19.96
N ASP A 174 18.08 -26.01 20.75
CA ASP A 174 16.71 -26.37 20.39
C ASP A 174 15.97 -25.27 19.63
N PHE A 175 16.49 -24.03 19.56
CA PHE A 175 15.88 -22.99 18.74
C PHE A 175 15.82 -23.44 17.27
N ALA A 176 14.65 -23.30 16.65
CA ALA A 176 14.40 -23.79 15.29
C ALA A 176 15.38 -23.19 14.28
N SER A 177 15.79 -24.00 13.30
CA SER A 177 16.58 -23.50 12.17
C SER A 177 15.73 -22.61 11.27
N PHE A 178 16.39 -21.73 10.50
CA PHE A 178 15.69 -20.93 9.49
C PHE A 178 14.99 -21.81 8.44
N GLU A 179 15.58 -22.94 8.07
CA GLU A 179 15.04 -23.85 7.04
C GLU A 179 13.74 -24.52 7.50
N GLU A 180 13.71 -24.98 8.75
CA GLU A 180 12.49 -25.52 9.39
C GLU A 180 11.40 -24.43 9.48
N PHE A 181 11.76 -23.25 9.98
CA PHE A 181 10.83 -22.13 10.11
C PHE A 181 10.27 -21.66 8.75
N ALA A 182 11.14 -21.58 7.73
CA ALA A 182 10.74 -21.17 6.40
C ALA A 182 9.81 -22.18 5.72
N THR A 183 10.00 -23.48 5.97
CA THR A 183 9.13 -24.53 5.45
C THR A 183 7.72 -24.41 6.03
N GLU A 184 7.60 -24.16 7.33
CA GLU A 184 6.30 -23.95 7.99
C GLU A 184 5.63 -22.66 7.51
N LYS A 185 6.34 -21.52 7.53
CA LYS A 185 5.77 -20.24 7.08
C LYS A 185 5.44 -20.21 5.59
N ALA A 186 6.14 -20.96 4.75
CA ALA A 186 5.76 -21.10 3.34
C ALA A 186 4.41 -21.81 3.14
N LYS A 187 4.05 -22.78 4.01
CA LYS A 187 2.71 -23.41 3.98
C LYS A 187 1.64 -22.40 4.38
N GLU A 188 1.93 -21.56 5.37
CA GLU A 188 1.04 -20.53 5.88
C GLU A 188 0.74 -19.45 4.83
N ILE A 189 1.77 -18.94 4.14
CA ILE A 189 1.60 -18.00 3.02
C ILE A 189 0.74 -18.62 1.93
N LYS A 190 0.95 -19.90 1.60
CA LYS A 190 0.14 -20.60 0.60
C LYS A 190 -1.33 -20.73 1.02
N ALA A 191 -1.62 -20.85 2.31
CA ALA A 191 -2.97 -21.00 2.84
C ALA A 191 -3.70 -19.65 3.01
N HIS A 192 -2.99 -18.60 3.43
CA HIS A 192 -3.59 -17.35 3.90
C HIS A 192 -3.17 -16.10 3.10
N GLY A 193 -2.26 -16.23 2.13
CA GLY A 193 -1.74 -15.11 1.34
C GLY A 193 -0.68 -14.26 2.07
N GLY A 194 -0.25 -14.67 3.27
CA GLY A 194 0.74 -13.96 4.07
C GLY A 194 1.17 -14.73 5.32
N ILE A 195 2.06 -14.14 6.11
CA ILE A 195 2.46 -14.66 7.42
C ILE A 195 1.51 -14.09 8.47
N LEU A 196 0.84 -14.95 9.21
CA LEU A 196 0.07 -14.60 10.39
C LEU A 196 1.00 -14.36 11.58
N ASP A 197 0.65 -13.35 12.36
CA ASP A 197 1.31 -12.97 13.60
C ASP A 197 0.26 -12.88 14.71
N GLU A 198 0.63 -13.22 15.94
CA GLU A 198 -0.28 -13.22 17.08
C GLU A 198 -0.18 -11.90 17.85
N ILE A 199 -1.32 -11.30 18.16
CA ILE A 199 -1.36 -10.09 18.98
C ILE A 199 -1.17 -10.51 20.44
N GLU A 200 0.02 -10.30 21.00
CA GLU A 200 0.31 -10.63 22.40
C GLU A 200 -0.48 -9.74 23.37
N THR A 201 -0.54 -8.43 23.09
CA THR A 201 -1.21 -7.44 23.93
C THR A 201 -1.78 -6.30 23.10
N ILE A 202 -2.86 -5.69 23.58
CA ILE A 202 -3.42 -4.44 23.04
C ILE A 202 -3.39 -3.43 24.18
N GLU A 203 -2.57 -2.41 24.05
CA GLU A 203 -2.44 -1.34 25.05
C GLU A 203 -3.04 -0.04 24.50
N PRO A 204 -3.82 0.71 25.31
CA PRO A 204 -4.26 2.04 24.94
C PRO A 204 -3.05 2.96 24.71
N ALA A 205 -2.83 3.42 23.47
CA ALA A 205 -1.73 4.32 23.10
C ALA A 205 -1.93 5.77 23.58
N GLY A 206 -2.95 6.01 24.40
CA GLY A 206 -3.43 7.33 24.79
C GLY A 206 -4.67 7.76 24.02
N ILE A 207 -5.17 8.95 24.34
CA ILE A 207 -6.26 9.59 23.63
C ILE A 207 -5.61 10.62 22.70
N GLU A 208 -5.54 10.29 21.41
CA GLU A 208 -5.20 11.27 20.40
C GLU A 208 -6.44 12.11 20.09
N LYS A 209 -6.29 13.44 20.02
CA LYS A 209 -7.38 14.30 19.56
C LYS A 209 -7.55 14.09 18.07
N VAL A 210 -8.39 13.13 17.73
CA VAL A 210 -8.98 13.04 16.39
C VAL A 210 -10.09 14.08 16.32
N TYR A 211 -10.03 14.95 15.32
CA TYR A 211 -11.10 15.87 15.02
C TYR A 211 -12.00 15.19 14.00
N ASP A 212 -13.16 14.73 14.44
CA ASP A 212 -14.25 14.41 13.54
C ASP A 212 -14.98 15.73 13.23
N PHE A 213 -14.88 16.19 11.99
CA PHE A 213 -15.68 17.31 11.53
C PHE A 213 -17.03 16.76 11.08
N THR A 214 -17.92 16.50 12.03
CA THR A 214 -19.30 16.17 11.72
C THR A 214 -19.99 17.43 11.18
N VAL A 215 -20.29 17.46 9.89
CA VAL A 215 -21.21 18.44 9.30
C VAL A 215 -22.59 17.81 9.40
N GLU A 216 -23.54 18.45 10.11
CA GLU A 216 -24.85 17.88 10.49
C GLU A 216 -25.68 17.32 9.31
N ASP A 217 -25.32 17.62 8.05
CA ASP A 217 -26.12 17.27 6.87
C ASP A 217 -25.37 16.59 5.72
N ASN A 218 -24.07 16.25 5.79
CA ASN A 218 -23.36 15.64 4.65
C ASN A 218 -22.20 14.69 5.02
N HIS A 219 -22.10 13.55 4.32
CA HIS A 219 -20.93 12.64 4.35
C HIS A 219 -19.83 13.14 3.40
N ASN A 220 -18.84 13.86 3.92
CA ASN A 220 -17.71 14.37 3.11
C ASN A 220 -16.37 13.88 3.66
N PHE A 221 -15.53 13.29 2.79
CA PHE A 221 -14.19 12.83 3.16
C PHE A 221 -13.14 13.94 3.01
N VAL A 222 -12.29 14.07 4.03
CA VAL A 222 -11.15 14.99 4.02
C VAL A 222 -9.87 14.23 3.62
N ALA A 223 -9.19 14.65 2.55
CA ALA A 223 -7.81 14.23 2.27
C ALA A 223 -6.94 15.48 2.14
N ASN A 224 -5.75 15.44 2.77
CA ASN A 224 -4.78 16.55 2.76
C ASN A 224 -5.39 17.92 3.16
N GLY A 225 -6.27 17.95 4.18
CA GLY A 225 -6.84 19.20 4.69
C GLY A 225 -8.01 19.79 3.88
N PHE A 226 -8.51 19.08 2.85
CA PHE A 226 -9.63 19.52 2.00
C PHE A 226 -10.71 18.46 1.86
N ILE A 227 -11.96 18.89 1.64
CA ILE A 227 -13.04 18.02 1.16
C ILE A 227 -12.71 17.61 -0.28
N VAL A 228 -12.05 16.47 -0.48
CA VAL A 228 -11.59 16.07 -1.82
C VAL A 228 -12.68 15.35 -2.61
N SER A 229 -12.49 15.35 -3.93
CA SER A 229 -13.43 14.81 -4.91
C SER A 229 -13.76 13.33 -4.69
N ASN A 230 -15.02 12.96 -5.00
CA ASN A 230 -15.66 11.66 -4.81
C ASN A 230 -14.96 10.50 -5.55
N CYS A 231 -13.79 10.09 -5.10
CA CYS A 231 -13.31 8.73 -5.31
C CYS A 231 -14.20 7.80 -4.50
N GLY A 232 -14.95 6.96 -5.20
CA GLY A 232 -16.04 6.22 -4.59
C GLY A 232 -16.20 4.85 -5.22
N VAL A 233 -17.03 4.05 -4.58
CA VAL A 233 -17.28 2.66 -4.98
C VAL A 233 -18.72 2.54 -5.45
N ARG A 234 -18.92 1.78 -6.52
CA ARG A 234 -20.23 1.28 -6.94
C ARG A 234 -20.20 -0.24 -6.95
N LEU A 235 -21.18 -0.85 -6.31
CA LEU A 235 -21.42 -2.28 -6.37
C LEU A 235 -22.57 -2.54 -7.34
N VAL A 236 -22.32 -3.35 -8.37
CA VAL A 236 -23.33 -3.80 -9.33
C VAL A 236 -23.60 -5.28 -9.06
N ARG A 237 -24.82 -5.59 -8.62
CA ARG A 237 -25.24 -6.97 -8.42
C ARG A 237 -25.63 -7.62 -9.74
N THR A 238 -25.49 -8.95 -9.81
CA THR A 238 -26.02 -9.74 -10.92
C THR A 238 -26.92 -10.85 -10.39
N ASN A 239 -27.69 -11.48 -11.28
CA ASN A 239 -28.38 -12.72 -10.95
C ASN A 239 -27.51 -13.97 -11.19
N LEU A 240 -26.24 -13.80 -11.59
CA LEU A 240 -25.35 -14.90 -11.90
C LEU A 240 -24.76 -15.50 -10.63
N SER A 241 -24.67 -16.82 -10.62
CA SER A 241 -23.87 -17.59 -9.67
C SER A 241 -22.44 -17.76 -10.16
N VAL A 242 -21.52 -18.09 -9.26
CA VAL A 242 -20.15 -18.45 -9.62
C VAL A 242 -20.10 -19.62 -10.61
N ALA A 243 -21.02 -20.59 -10.50
CA ALA A 243 -21.07 -21.75 -11.40
C ALA A 243 -21.36 -21.36 -12.86
N GLU A 244 -22.18 -20.33 -13.07
CA GLU A 244 -22.54 -19.81 -14.40
C GLU A 244 -21.45 -18.89 -14.97
N ALA A 245 -20.85 -18.04 -14.13
CA ALA A 245 -19.85 -17.08 -14.59
C ALA A 245 -18.47 -17.71 -14.82
N LYS A 246 -18.06 -18.68 -13.99
CA LYS A 246 -16.70 -19.25 -14.01
C LYS A 246 -16.27 -19.84 -15.36
N PRO A 247 -17.12 -20.57 -16.12
CA PRO A 247 -16.77 -21.06 -17.45
C PRO A 247 -16.42 -19.94 -18.45
N LYS A 248 -16.98 -18.74 -18.26
CA LYS A 248 -16.84 -17.58 -19.15
C LYS A 248 -16.00 -16.44 -18.55
N MET A 249 -15.37 -16.67 -17.40
CA MET A 249 -14.69 -15.62 -16.63
C MET A 249 -13.60 -14.91 -17.44
N ARG A 250 -12.84 -15.65 -18.25
CA ARG A 250 -11.81 -15.05 -19.11
C ARG A 250 -12.41 -14.14 -20.17
N GLU A 251 -13.43 -14.61 -20.89
CA GLU A 251 -14.14 -13.82 -21.90
C GLU A 251 -14.78 -12.57 -21.29
N LEU A 252 -15.37 -12.69 -20.10
CA LEU A 252 -15.93 -11.57 -19.35
C LEU A 252 -14.88 -10.53 -18.98
N VAL A 253 -13.75 -10.97 -18.40
CA VAL A 253 -12.66 -10.06 -18.00
C VAL A 253 -12.04 -9.39 -19.22
N ASP A 254 -11.81 -10.12 -20.31
CA ASP A 254 -11.28 -9.57 -21.56
C ASP A 254 -12.24 -8.51 -22.14
N ALA A 255 -13.55 -8.78 -22.14
CA ALA A 255 -14.57 -7.83 -22.57
C ALA A 255 -14.66 -6.58 -21.66
N LEU A 256 -14.50 -6.74 -20.34
CA LEU A 256 -14.45 -5.62 -19.39
C LEU A 256 -13.22 -4.74 -19.60
N ILE A 257 -12.04 -5.33 -19.81
CA ILE A 257 -10.80 -4.61 -20.12
C ILE A 257 -10.93 -3.85 -21.43
N GLU A 258 -11.53 -4.48 -22.44
CA GLU A 258 -11.77 -3.82 -23.72
C GLU A 258 -12.78 -2.67 -23.56
N GLY A 259 -13.91 -2.91 -22.89
CA GLY A 259 -15.00 -1.96 -22.73
C GLY A 259 -14.65 -0.74 -21.88
N ILE A 260 -13.81 -0.92 -20.85
CA ILE A 260 -13.53 0.09 -19.84
C ILE A 260 -12.04 0.46 -19.85
N PRO A 261 -11.65 1.57 -20.50
CA PRO A 261 -10.26 2.00 -20.57
C PRO A 261 -9.68 2.28 -19.17
N SER A 262 -8.50 1.73 -18.90
CA SER A 262 -7.75 1.91 -17.65
C SER A 262 -6.31 2.37 -17.91
N GLY A 263 -5.64 2.93 -16.90
CA GLY A 263 -4.25 3.40 -17.00
C GLY A 263 -4.07 4.93 -16.96
N VAL A 264 -2.83 5.37 -16.72
CA VAL A 264 -2.45 6.79 -16.66
C VAL A 264 -2.54 7.40 -18.05
N GLY A 265 -3.34 8.45 -18.21
CA GLY A 265 -3.48 9.17 -19.49
C GLY A 265 -4.38 8.47 -20.52
N SER A 266 -4.99 7.33 -20.14
CA SER A 266 -5.98 6.64 -20.97
C SER A 266 -7.18 7.54 -21.24
N LYS A 267 -7.69 7.45 -22.47
CA LYS A 267 -8.82 8.26 -22.92
C LYS A 267 -10.08 7.41 -22.99
N GLY A 268 -11.21 8.00 -22.63
CA GLY A 268 -12.52 7.41 -22.74
C GLY A 268 -12.92 7.13 -24.18
N ARG A 269 -13.77 6.12 -24.37
CA ARG A 269 -14.44 5.87 -25.65
C ARG A 269 -15.50 6.94 -25.94
N ILE A 270 -16.10 7.48 -24.88
CA ILE A 270 -17.09 8.56 -24.95
C ILE A 270 -16.36 9.87 -25.25
N ARG A 271 -16.71 10.48 -26.39
CA ARG A 271 -16.19 11.80 -26.78
C ARG A 271 -17.20 12.86 -26.41
N ILE A 272 -16.83 13.73 -25.49
CA ILE A 272 -17.68 14.81 -24.98
C ILE A 272 -17.08 16.18 -25.32
N SER A 273 -17.93 17.08 -25.81
CA SER A 273 -17.62 18.49 -26.01
C SER A 273 -17.49 19.22 -24.65
N ASP A 274 -17.04 20.48 -24.67
CA ASP A 274 -16.96 21.26 -23.43
C ASP A 274 -18.34 21.59 -22.86
N GLY A 275 -19.30 21.92 -23.74
CA GLY A 275 -20.68 22.20 -23.35
C GLY A 275 -21.38 20.98 -22.78
N GLU A 276 -21.23 19.81 -23.42
CA GLU A 276 -21.78 18.56 -22.90
C GLU A 276 -21.14 18.16 -21.56
N LEU A 277 -19.82 18.38 -21.38
CA LEU A 277 -19.18 18.13 -20.09
C LEU A 277 -19.77 19.06 -19.02
N GLY A 278 -19.97 20.33 -19.35
CA GLY A 278 -20.60 21.29 -18.45
C GLY A 278 -22.01 20.87 -18.04
N ASP A 279 -22.83 20.41 -18.99
CA ASP A 279 -24.17 19.91 -18.71
C ASP A 279 -24.11 18.64 -17.83
N ALA A 280 -23.23 17.70 -18.17
CA ALA A 280 -23.01 16.47 -17.41
C ALA A 280 -22.67 16.78 -15.94
N VAL A 281 -21.61 17.55 -15.69
CA VAL A 281 -21.17 17.82 -14.30
C VAL A 281 -22.10 18.74 -13.52
N THR A 282 -23.03 19.42 -14.18
CA THR A 282 -24.04 20.23 -13.50
C THR A 282 -25.26 19.39 -13.14
N ARG A 283 -25.66 18.45 -14.00
CA ARG A 283 -26.91 17.69 -13.88
C ARG A 283 -26.73 16.26 -13.33
N GLY A 284 -25.50 15.76 -13.26
CA GLY A 284 -25.21 14.43 -12.70
C GLY A 284 -25.89 13.30 -13.46
N ALA A 285 -26.47 12.35 -12.72
CA ALA A 285 -27.16 11.18 -13.27
C ALA A 285 -28.25 11.53 -14.30
N ALA A 286 -28.98 12.64 -14.14
CA ALA A 286 -30.03 13.02 -15.09
C ALA A 286 -29.50 13.18 -16.53
N TRP A 287 -28.33 13.80 -16.69
CA TRP A 287 -27.66 13.89 -18.00
C TRP A 287 -27.26 12.51 -18.52
N ALA A 288 -26.75 11.64 -17.65
CA ALA A 288 -26.33 10.29 -18.02
C ALA A 288 -27.49 9.50 -18.61
N LEU A 289 -28.65 9.53 -17.94
CA LEU A 289 -29.88 8.84 -18.37
C LEU A 289 -30.42 9.37 -19.70
N GLU A 290 -30.47 10.69 -19.88
CA GLU A 290 -30.91 11.31 -21.15
C GLU A 290 -30.01 10.96 -22.33
N ASN A 291 -28.72 10.70 -22.07
CA ASN A 291 -27.75 10.30 -23.08
C ASN A 291 -27.62 8.76 -23.20
N GLY A 292 -28.51 8.00 -22.55
CA GLY A 292 -28.58 6.54 -22.67
C GLY A 292 -27.63 5.75 -21.77
N TYR A 293 -26.94 6.41 -20.84
CA TYR A 293 -26.02 5.77 -19.90
C TYR A 293 -26.76 5.33 -18.62
N GLY A 294 -27.45 4.18 -18.70
CA GLY A 294 -28.10 3.54 -17.56
C GLY A 294 -29.62 3.67 -17.52
N THR A 295 -30.20 3.41 -16.35
CA THR A 295 -31.64 3.41 -16.09
C THR A 295 -32.02 4.30 -14.91
N ALA A 296 -33.29 4.72 -14.82
CA ALA A 296 -33.77 5.54 -13.70
C ALA A 296 -33.47 4.93 -12.33
N ALA A 297 -33.54 3.59 -12.21
CA ALA A 297 -33.20 2.87 -10.99
C ALA A 297 -31.72 3.06 -10.59
N ASP A 298 -30.79 3.27 -11.54
CA ASP A 298 -29.38 3.48 -11.21
C ASP A 298 -29.14 4.78 -10.45
N ALA A 299 -29.97 5.81 -10.71
CA ALA A 299 -29.91 7.07 -9.98
C ALA A 299 -30.43 6.90 -8.55
N GLU A 300 -31.58 6.24 -8.37
CA GLU A 300 -32.19 5.98 -7.05
C GLU A 300 -31.30 5.13 -6.11
N HIS A 301 -30.41 4.31 -6.69
CA HIS A 301 -29.44 3.50 -5.94
C HIS A 301 -28.04 4.14 -5.88
N CYS A 302 -27.96 5.45 -6.15
CA CYS A 302 -26.74 6.23 -6.04
C CYS A 302 -26.92 7.29 -4.95
N GLU A 303 -25.88 7.52 -4.16
CA GLU A 303 -25.82 8.64 -3.22
C GLU A 303 -26.14 9.97 -3.94
N GLU A 304 -26.90 10.85 -3.28
CA GLU A 304 -27.41 12.12 -3.84
C GLU A 304 -28.19 11.97 -5.16
N ASP A 305 -28.83 10.81 -5.37
CA ASP A 305 -29.46 10.44 -6.65
C ASP A 305 -28.49 10.58 -7.85
N GLY A 306 -27.19 10.48 -7.59
CA GLY A 306 -26.10 10.70 -8.55
C GLY A 306 -25.90 12.14 -9.01
N ALA A 307 -26.40 13.14 -8.28
CA ALA A 307 -26.24 14.56 -8.58
C ALA A 307 -26.20 15.45 -7.32
N MET A 308 -25.01 15.88 -6.93
CA MET A 308 -24.82 16.93 -5.93
C MET A 308 -25.38 18.26 -6.43
N LYS A 309 -26.21 18.91 -5.61
CA LYS A 309 -26.81 20.22 -5.89
C LYS A 309 -25.77 21.34 -5.78
N GLY A 310 -26.04 22.46 -6.46
CA GLY A 310 -25.18 23.66 -6.40
C GLY A 310 -23.91 23.59 -7.24
N ALA A 311 -23.78 22.60 -8.12
CA ALA A 311 -22.71 22.52 -9.10
C ALA A 311 -22.74 23.72 -10.06
N ASP A 312 -21.60 24.39 -10.23
CA ASP A 312 -21.43 25.53 -11.15
C ASP A 312 -20.15 25.35 -11.99
N TYR A 313 -20.35 24.99 -13.27
CA TYR A 313 -19.26 24.75 -14.21
C TYR A 313 -18.42 26.00 -14.51
N SER A 314 -18.93 27.20 -14.24
CA SER A 314 -18.16 28.45 -14.39
C SER A 314 -17.04 28.59 -13.36
N LYS A 315 -17.15 27.86 -12.24
CA LYS A 315 -16.15 27.84 -11.15
C LYS A 315 -15.04 26.83 -11.37
N VAL A 316 -15.11 26.07 -12.46
CA VAL A 316 -14.11 25.08 -12.86
C VAL A 316 -13.13 25.71 -13.86
N SER A 317 -11.84 25.53 -13.63
CA SER A 317 -10.79 26.08 -14.52
C SER A 317 -10.75 25.38 -15.88
N ASP A 318 -10.28 26.08 -16.91
CA ASP A 318 -10.06 25.49 -18.24
C ASP A 318 -9.07 24.32 -18.21
N GLN A 319 -8.12 24.33 -17.28
CA GLN A 319 -7.17 23.24 -17.12
C GLN A 319 -7.88 21.98 -16.61
N ALA A 320 -8.78 22.10 -15.64
CA ALA A 320 -9.57 20.97 -15.14
C ALA A 320 -10.46 20.39 -16.24
N LYS A 321 -11.11 21.27 -17.02
CA LYS A 321 -11.93 20.87 -18.19
C LYS A 321 -11.09 20.12 -19.23
N LYS A 322 -9.93 20.66 -19.63
CA LYS A 322 -9.01 20.02 -20.60
C LYS A 322 -8.52 18.65 -20.13
N ARG A 323 -8.26 18.48 -18.83
CA ARG A 323 -7.84 17.20 -18.25
C ARG A 323 -9.00 16.20 -18.14
N GLY A 324 -10.19 16.67 -17.77
CA GLY A 324 -11.37 15.85 -17.55
C GLY A 324 -11.98 15.29 -18.83
N ARG A 325 -12.25 16.14 -19.82
CA ARG A 325 -12.92 15.76 -21.08
C ARG A 325 -12.42 14.45 -21.72
N PRO A 326 -11.10 14.24 -21.91
CA PRO A 326 -10.64 13.00 -22.53
C PRO A 326 -10.74 11.77 -21.62
N GLN A 327 -10.92 11.92 -20.31
CA GLN A 327 -10.90 10.84 -19.32
C GLN A 327 -12.30 10.35 -18.91
N PHE A 328 -13.34 10.83 -19.56
CA PHE A 328 -14.72 10.49 -19.23
C PHE A 328 -15.05 9.02 -19.57
N GLY A 329 -15.64 8.28 -18.63
CA GLY A 329 -15.89 6.85 -18.77
C GLY A 329 -14.61 6.01 -18.71
N THR A 330 -13.64 6.40 -17.88
CA THR A 330 -12.39 5.64 -17.67
C THR A 330 -12.21 5.26 -16.22
N LEU A 331 -11.55 4.12 -16.00
CA LEU A 331 -11.28 3.62 -14.66
C LEU A 331 -10.18 4.43 -13.98
N GLY A 332 -9.05 4.60 -14.67
CA GLY A 332 -7.87 5.28 -14.16
C GLY A 332 -6.70 4.41 -13.71
N SER A 333 -5.91 4.99 -12.80
CA SER A 333 -4.72 4.39 -12.18
C SER A 333 -4.73 4.61 -10.67
N GLY A 334 -3.75 4.07 -9.95
CA GLY A 334 -3.68 4.17 -8.49
C GLY A 334 -4.43 3.00 -7.85
N ASN A 335 -5.25 3.27 -6.83
CA ASN A 335 -6.10 2.29 -6.17
C ASN A 335 -7.45 2.05 -6.87
N HIS A 336 -7.65 2.60 -8.08
CA HIS A 336 -8.86 2.40 -8.88
C HIS A 336 -8.84 1.02 -9.55
N PHE A 337 -9.95 0.29 -9.44
CA PHE A 337 -10.10 -1.07 -9.96
C PHE A 337 -11.54 -1.34 -10.40
N LEU A 338 -11.70 -2.32 -11.28
CA LEU A 338 -12.97 -2.99 -11.50
C LEU A 338 -12.74 -4.47 -11.21
N GLU A 339 -13.49 -5.01 -10.26
CA GLU A 339 -13.36 -6.40 -9.81
C GLU A 339 -14.64 -7.18 -10.02
N VAL A 340 -14.50 -8.41 -10.52
CA VAL A 340 -15.56 -9.42 -10.50
C VAL A 340 -15.42 -10.20 -9.20
N GLN A 341 -16.41 -10.09 -8.33
CA GLN A 341 -16.38 -10.61 -6.96
C GLN A 341 -17.45 -11.66 -6.75
N LYS A 342 -17.26 -12.55 -5.77
CA LYS A 342 -18.30 -13.44 -5.26
C LYS A 342 -18.72 -12.97 -3.85
N VAL A 343 -20.01 -13.02 -3.55
CA VAL A 343 -20.49 -12.92 -2.17
C VAL A 343 -20.13 -14.23 -1.47
N GLU A 344 -19.09 -14.23 -0.65
CA GLU A 344 -18.62 -15.45 0.01
C GLU A 344 -19.42 -15.80 1.27
N LYS A 345 -19.80 -14.80 2.04
CA LYS A 345 -20.46 -14.99 3.33
C LYS A 345 -21.44 -13.85 3.62
N ILE A 346 -22.61 -14.20 4.15
CA ILE A 346 -23.59 -13.25 4.68
C ILE A 346 -23.51 -13.22 6.21
N PHE A 347 -23.42 -12.02 6.76
CA PHE A 347 -23.40 -11.80 8.21
C PHE A 347 -24.75 -11.37 8.78
N ASP A 348 -25.56 -10.68 7.97
CA ASP A 348 -26.89 -10.18 8.32
C ASP A 348 -27.84 -10.53 7.18
N ALA A 349 -28.68 -11.54 7.40
CA ALA A 349 -29.54 -12.11 6.37
C ALA A 349 -30.66 -11.15 5.93
N GLU A 350 -31.20 -10.34 6.85
CA GLU A 350 -32.28 -9.41 6.55
C GLU A 350 -31.78 -8.27 5.67
N LYS A 351 -30.63 -7.67 6.01
CA LYS A 351 -30.02 -6.61 5.20
C LYS A 351 -29.52 -7.13 3.86
N ALA A 352 -28.90 -8.30 3.83
CA ALA A 352 -28.47 -8.91 2.57
C ALA A 352 -29.66 -9.12 1.63
N LYS A 353 -30.80 -9.61 2.14
CA LYS A 353 -32.03 -9.75 1.35
C LYS A 353 -32.54 -8.41 0.84
N ALA A 354 -32.52 -7.36 1.66
CA ALA A 354 -32.91 -6.00 1.24
C ALA A 354 -31.99 -5.45 0.13
N PHE A 355 -30.69 -5.75 0.18
CA PHE A 355 -29.73 -5.41 -0.89
C PHE A 355 -29.73 -6.39 -2.07
N GLY A 356 -30.57 -7.44 -2.03
CA GLY A 356 -30.64 -8.49 -3.04
C GLY A 356 -29.44 -9.46 -3.05
N LEU A 357 -28.56 -9.40 -2.06
CA LEU A 357 -27.33 -10.19 -2.01
C LEU A 357 -27.56 -11.62 -1.52
N GLN A 358 -26.86 -12.58 -2.13
CA GLN A 358 -26.93 -14.01 -1.79
C GLN A 358 -25.54 -14.64 -1.83
N GLU A 359 -25.22 -15.59 -0.95
CA GLU A 359 -23.95 -16.32 -1.01
C GLU A 359 -23.78 -17.04 -2.35
N GLY A 360 -22.59 -16.95 -2.93
CA GLY A 360 -22.28 -17.50 -4.25
C GLY A 360 -22.72 -16.61 -5.43
N GLN A 361 -23.36 -15.47 -5.19
CA GLN A 361 -23.71 -14.49 -6.22
C GLN A 361 -22.47 -13.74 -6.72
N VAL A 362 -22.42 -13.50 -8.02
CA VAL A 362 -21.39 -12.68 -8.67
C VAL A 362 -21.81 -11.21 -8.67
N CYS A 363 -20.89 -10.33 -8.31
CA CYS A 363 -21.07 -8.88 -8.34
C CYS A 363 -19.87 -8.22 -9.03
N LEU A 364 -20.05 -6.99 -9.49
CA LEU A 364 -18.98 -6.13 -9.97
C LEU A 364 -18.76 -5.00 -8.98
N MET A 365 -17.52 -4.74 -8.61
CA MET A 365 -17.16 -3.59 -7.79
C MET A 365 -16.34 -2.62 -8.63
N ILE A 366 -16.85 -1.41 -8.81
CA ILE A 366 -16.21 -0.35 -9.59
C ILE A 366 -15.71 0.72 -8.62
N HIS A 367 -14.39 0.85 -8.50
CA HIS A 367 -13.74 1.88 -7.70
C HIS A 367 -13.09 2.91 -8.62
N SER A 368 -13.69 4.10 -8.70
CA SER A 368 -13.18 5.22 -9.49
C SER A 368 -13.72 6.56 -8.98
N GLY A 369 -13.20 7.65 -9.52
CA GLY A 369 -13.59 9.00 -9.11
C GLY A 369 -13.62 9.99 -10.26
N SER A 370 -13.45 11.26 -9.90
CA SER A 370 -13.48 12.43 -10.78
C SER A 370 -12.27 12.56 -11.72
N ARG A 371 -11.40 11.54 -11.78
CA ARG A 371 -10.20 11.50 -12.62
C ARG A 371 -9.33 12.77 -12.45
N GLY A 372 -8.63 13.18 -13.50
CA GLY A 372 -7.84 14.41 -13.53
C GLY A 372 -8.67 15.70 -13.44
N PHE A 373 -9.99 15.63 -13.63
CA PHE A 373 -10.90 16.78 -13.48
C PHE A 373 -10.92 17.25 -12.03
N GLY A 374 -11.35 16.40 -11.09
CA GLY A 374 -11.43 16.78 -9.68
C GLY A 374 -10.07 16.99 -9.01
N HIS A 375 -9.02 16.27 -9.44
CA HIS A 375 -7.65 16.53 -8.99
C HIS A 375 -7.24 17.98 -9.31
N GLN A 376 -7.50 18.44 -10.53
CA GLN A 376 -7.15 19.80 -10.93
C GLN A 376 -8.02 20.84 -10.20
N VAL A 377 -9.32 20.58 -9.99
CA VAL A 377 -10.17 21.44 -9.16
C VAL A 377 -9.56 21.60 -7.76
N CYS A 378 -9.13 20.51 -7.13
CA CYS A 378 -8.47 20.57 -5.82
C CYS A 378 -7.18 21.42 -5.87
N ASP A 379 -6.28 21.14 -6.83
CA ASP A 379 -5.02 21.88 -6.99
C ASP A 379 -5.23 23.40 -7.19
N ASP A 380 -6.27 23.77 -7.93
CA ASP A 380 -6.60 25.17 -8.20
C ASP A 380 -7.08 25.87 -6.93
N TYR A 381 -7.97 25.23 -6.18
CA TYR A 381 -8.54 25.83 -4.97
C TYR A 381 -7.62 25.77 -3.75
N ILE A 382 -6.63 24.88 -3.69
CA ILE A 382 -5.54 24.96 -2.68
C ILE A 382 -4.87 26.34 -2.75
N ARG A 383 -4.57 26.83 -3.95
CA ARG A 383 -3.94 28.15 -4.13
C ARG A 383 -4.86 29.28 -3.69
N VAL A 384 -6.15 29.17 -4.00
CA VAL A 384 -7.19 30.13 -3.59
C VAL A 384 -7.31 30.15 -2.06
N MET A 385 -7.37 28.99 -1.41
CA MET A 385 -7.52 28.89 0.04
C MET A 385 -6.28 29.36 0.79
N LEU A 386 -5.07 29.15 0.27
CA LEU A 386 -3.85 29.73 0.86
C LEU A 386 -3.90 31.26 0.89
N GLN A 387 -4.38 31.88 -0.18
CA GLN A 387 -4.56 33.34 -0.25
C GLN A 387 -5.72 33.80 0.63
N ALA A 388 -6.81 33.03 0.68
CA ALA A 388 -7.95 33.31 1.54
C ALA A 388 -7.58 33.25 3.03
N ALA A 389 -6.81 32.24 3.46
CA ALA A 389 -6.33 32.12 4.83
C ALA A 389 -5.54 33.36 5.26
N GLN A 390 -4.66 33.88 4.39
CA GLN A 390 -3.95 35.14 4.64
C GLN A 390 -4.91 36.33 4.71
N LYS A 391 -5.83 36.45 3.75
CA LYS A 391 -6.84 37.53 3.69
C LYS A 391 -7.73 37.58 4.92
N TYR A 392 -8.12 36.43 5.46
CA TYR A 392 -9.01 36.32 6.63
C TYR A 392 -8.24 36.18 7.96
N GLY A 393 -6.91 36.29 7.96
CA GLY A 393 -6.10 36.23 9.18
C GLY A 393 -6.08 34.86 9.86
N ILE A 394 -6.29 33.78 9.12
CA ILE A 394 -6.30 32.40 9.63
C ILE A 394 -4.86 31.93 9.78
N SER A 395 -4.44 31.64 11.01
CA SER A 395 -3.14 31.04 11.29
C SER A 395 -3.18 29.55 10.97
N LEU A 396 -2.37 29.13 10.00
CA LEU A 396 -2.27 27.75 9.57
C LEU A 396 -1.05 27.09 10.24
N PRO A 397 -1.22 26.00 11.01
CA PRO A 397 -0.09 25.27 11.58
C PRO A 397 0.74 24.55 10.50
N ASP A 398 0.11 24.20 9.38
CA ASP A 398 0.75 23.71 8.16
C ASP A 398 0.03 24.31 6.93
N LYS A 399 0.76 24.57 5.84
CA LYS A 399 0.18 25.07 4.58
C LYS A 399 -0.76 24.07 3.92
N GLU A 400 -0.56 22.77 4.15
CA GLU A 400 -1.47 21.72 3.68
C GLU A 400 -2.85 21.79 4.35
N LEU A 401 -2.99 22.54 5.46
CA LEU A 401 -4.28 22.77 6.15
C LEU A 401 -4.98 24.07 5.71
N CYS A 402 -4.66 24.58 4.52
CA CYS A 402 -5.24 25.82 4.04
C CYS A 402 -6.77 25.76 3.91
N CYS A 403 -7.43 26.82 4.35
CA CYS A 403 -8.89 26.87 4.45
C CYS A 403 -9.40 28.30 4.31
N ALA A 404 -10.71 28.43 4.14
CA ALA A 404 -11.43 29.70 4.16
C ALA A 404 -12.76 29.54 4.92
N PRO A 405 -13.34 30.63 5.47
CA PRO A 405 -14.65 30.57 6.11
C PRO A 405 -15.72 30.11 5.12
N LEU A 406 -16.61 29.19 5.51
CA LEU A 406 -17.57 28.57 4.57
C LEU A 406 -18.45 29.59 3.81
N LYS A 407 -18.79 30.71 4.45
CA LYS A 407 -19.60 31.80 3.84
C LYS A 407 -18.81 32.76 2.94
N SER A 408 -17.49 32.58 2.84
CA SER A 408 -16.63 33.38 1.95
C SER A 408 -16.88 33.04 0.48
N LYS A 409 -16.57 33.99 -0.40
CA LYS A 409 -16.66 33.76 -1.86
C LYS A 409 -15.77 32.60 -2.29
N GLU A 410 -14.56 32.53 -1.75
CA GLU A 410 -13.57 31.50 -2.07
C GLU A 410 -14.07 30.08 -1.72
N ALA A 411 -14.68 29.93 -0.55
CA ALA A 411 -15.28 28.66 -0.13
C ALA A 411 -16.53 28.29 -0.93
N GLN A 412 -17.41 29.25 -1.22
CA GLN A 412 -18.61 28.98 -2.03
C GLN A 412 -18.27 28.61 -3.48
N ASP A 413 -17.31 29.32 -4.09
CA ASP A 413 -16.81 28.99 -5.42
C ASP A 413 -16.21 27.57 -5.45
N TYR A 414 -15.46 27.19 -4.39
CA TYR A 414 -14.92 25.84 -4.25
C TYR A 414 -16.01 24.78 -4.11
N VAL A 415 -17.00 24.98 -3.23
CA VAL A 415 -18.10 24.03 -3.02
C VAL A 415 -18.84 23.77 -4.33
N ALA A 416 -19.08 24.81 -5.13
CA ALA A 416 -19.75 24.67 -6.42
C ALA A 416 -18.87 23.92 -7.46
N ALA A 417 -17.57 24.20 -7.50
CA ALA A 417 -16.63 23.48 -8.37
C ALA A 417 -16.42 22.01 -7.93
N MET A 418 -16.44 21.77 -6.62
CA MET A 418 -16.34 20.45 -6.00
C MET A 418 -17.59 19.63 -6.31
N ALA A 419 -18.80 20.22 -6.25
CA ALA A 419 -20.03 19.57 -6.67
C ALA A 419 -19.95 19.13 -8.15
N CYS A 420 -19.36 19.94 -9.04
CA CYS A 420 -19.06 19.48 -10.41
C CYS A 420 -18.13 18.26 -10.43
N ALA A 421 -17.09 18.23 -9.60
CA ALA A 421 -16.17 17.08 -9.54
C ALA A 421 -16.85 15.82 -8.98
N ILE A 422 -17.74 15.96 -8.00
CA ILE A 422 -18.56 14.87 -7.46
C ILE A 422 -19.49 14.32 -8.54
N ASN A 423 -20.20 15.20 -9.25
CA ASN A 423 -21.09 14.81 -10.36
C ASN A 423 -20.33 14.14 -11.50
N TYR A 424 -19.13 14.65 -11.84
CA TYR A 424 -18.25 13.96 -12.78
C TYR A 424 -18.00 12.52 -12.33
N ALA A 425 -17.68 12.30 -11.05
CA ALA A 425 -17.38 10.97 -10.53
C ALA A 425 -18.59 10.02 -10.59
N PHE A 426 -19.79 10.50 -10.24
CA PHE A 426 -21.02 9.73 -10.36
C PHE A 426 -21.24 9.29 -11.80
N ILE A 427 -21.17 10.23 -12.75
CA ILE A 427 -21.42 9.93 -14.16
C ILE A 427 -20.31 9.06 -14.75
N ASN A 428 -19.06 9.24 -14.31
CA ASN A 428 -17.96 8.39 -14.75
C ASN A 428 -18.20 6.93 -14.33
N ARG A 429 -18.67 6.69 -13.11
CA ARG A 429 -19.07 5.34 -12.65
C ARG A 429 -20.32 4.83 -13.38
N GLN A 430 -21.28 5.71 -13.66
CA GLN A 430 -22.48 5.38 -14.44
C GLN A 430 -22.13 4.93 -15.86
N ALA A 431 -21.26 5.67 -16.54
CA ALA A 431 -20.79 5.36 -17.88
C ALA A 431 -19.98 4.05 -17.97
N MET A 432 -19.37 3.60 -16.87
CA MET A 432 -18.72 2.27 -16.79
C MET A 432 -19.68 1.15 -16.34
N THR A 433 -20.82 1.51 -15.75
CA THR A 433 -21.85 0.56 -15.34
C THR A 433 -22.67 0.12 -16.56
N HIS A 434 -22.95 1.06 -17.46
CA HIS A 434 -23.52 0.83 -18.77
C HIS A 434 -22.51 0.13 -19.69
#